data_AF-A0AAU7ZFI0-F1
#
_entry.id   AF-A0AAU7ZFI0-F1
#
_cell.length_a   1.000
_cell.length_b   1.000
_cell.length_c   1.000
_cell.angle_alpha   90.00
_cell.angle_beta   90.00
_cell.angle_gamma   90.00
#
_symmetry.space_group_name_H-M   'P 1'
#
loop_
_entity.id
_entity.type
_entity.pdbx_description
1 polymer ?
#
loop_
_entity_poly.entity_id
_entity_poly.type
_entity_poly.pdbx_seq_one_letter_code
_entity_poly.pdbx_strand_id
1 'polypeptide(L)'
;MTHWLTARHTVTLLNVFTRSRYAPYSDAAFVHENDELSYVSAMRLREDELFIRRMKESLPKDLKNNLQMLDLNLKDGPIRLRVPLDQLRATPVNPADPSIEKIRKALARQSELGAMETLVVPAAVGNDVDHLTVREAAMPFTALLPTAFYEDLPYLATDASASDDLETMRGSALEAGSPLTPVVLSADEASDAAIARKRKLVLNYASQIDDEAGAVISGVAANYNGGERLWVNLSWLMCFASE
;
A
#
# COMPACT_ATOMS: atom_id res chain seq x y z
N MET A 1 -7.99 0.52 6.41
CA MET A 1 -7.48 -0.24 7.59
C MET A 1 -8.26 0.03 8.88
N THR A 2 -8.34 1.26 9.40
CA THR A 2 -9.06 1.55 10.67
C THR A 2 -10.49 1.01 10.66
N HIS A 3 -11.23 1.27 9.57
CA HIS A 3 -12.59 0.76 9.35
C HIS A 3 -12.69 -0.77 9.54
N TRP A 4 -11.78 -1.55 8.95
CA TRP A 4 -11.80 -3.01 9.12
C TRP A 4 -11.47 -3.46 10.54
N LEU A 5 -10.54 -2.77 11.21
CA LEU A 5 -10.18 -3.09 12.59
C LEU A 5 -11.33 -2.78 13.56
N THR A 6 -12.06 -1.68 13.36
CA THR A 6 -13.24 -1.34 14.17
C THR A 6 -14.41 -2.29 13.91
N ALA A 7 -14.54 -2.78 12.68
CA ALA A 7 -15.43 -3.89 12.31
C ALA A 7 -14.94 -5.28 12.81
N ARG A 8 -13.88 -5.33 13.63
CA ARG A 8 -13.31 -6.53 14.26
C ARG A 8 -12.68 -7.54 13.31
N HIS A 9 -12.38 -7.17 12.06
CA HIS A 9 -11.55 -8.01 11.20
C HIS A 9 -10.10 -8.07 11.70
N THR A 10 -9.39 -9.11 11.28
CA THR A 10 -7.94 -9.20 11.42
C THR A 10 -7.27 -8.66 10.15
N VAL A 11 -6.32 -7.75 10.31
CA VAL A 11 -5.57 -7.12 9.23
C VAL A 11 -4.10 -7.52 9.32
N THR A 12 -3.61 -8.10 8.22
CA THR A 12 -2.18 -8.36 8.02
C THR A 12 -1.65 -7.39 6.98
N LEU A 13 -0.72 -6.53 7.38
CA LEU A 13 0.04 -5.69 6.45
C LEU A 13 1.27 -6.45 5.96
N LEU A 14 1.30 -6.79 4.68
CA LEU A 14 2.46 -7.42 4.07
C LEU A 14 3.36 -6.33 3.46
N ASN A 15 4.42 -5.96 4.17
CA ASN A 15 5.42 -5.04 3.65
C ASN A 15 6.45 -5.81 2.80
N VAL A 16 6.61 -5.40 1.55
CA VAL A 16 7.32 -6.21 0.54
C VAL A 16 8.76 -5.75 0.37
N PHE A 17 8.96 -4.48 -0.01
CA PHE A 17 10.24 -3.91 -0.39
C PHE A 17 10.77 -2.96 0.69
N THR A 18 11.31 -3.53 1.77
CA THR A 18 11.79 -2.78 2.95
C THR A 18 13.28 -2.53 2.95
N ARG A 19 14.05 -3.18 2.07
CA ARG A 19 15.47 -2.90 1.89
C ARG A 19 15.66 -1.83 0.84
N SER A 20 15.93 -0.60 1.28
CA SER A 20 15.94 0.56 0.41
C SER A 20 17.11 1.50 0.70
N ARG A 21 17.52 2.28 -0.31
CA ARG A 21 18.37 3.46 -0.16
C ARG A 21 17.59 4.77 -0.28
N TYR A 22 16.30 4.68 -0.60
CA TYR A 22 15.46 5.85 -0.83
C TYR A 22 14.90 6.38 0.50
N ALA A 23 15.39 7.55 0.88
CA ALA A 23 14.90 8.35 2.01
C ALA A 23 15.22 9.83 1.79
N PRO A 24 14.46 10.51 0.91
CA PRO A 24 14.80 11.85 0.42
C PRO A 24 14.88 12.93 1.50
N TYR A 25 14.21 12.73 2.64
CA TYR A 25 14.17 13.69 3.75
C TYR A 25 15.01 13.25 4.97
N SER A 26 15.87 12.25 4.78
CA SER A 26 16.78 11.77 5.84
C SER A 26 18.17 12.38 5.74
N ASP A 27 18.97 12.12 6.77
CA ASP A 27 20.39 12.43 6.86
C ASP A 27 21.29 11.32 6.27
N ALA A 28 20.73 10.39 5.47
CA ALA A 28 21.47 9.27 4.89
C ALA A 28 22.69 9.70 4.05
N ALA A 29 22.67 10.90 3.48
CA ALA A 29 23.79 11.47 2.72
C ALA A 29 25.07 11.69 3.58
N PHE A 30 24.96 11.72 4.91
CA PHE A 30 26.11 11.84 5.82
C PHE A 30 26.68 10.48 6.25
N VAL A 31 26.02 9.39 5.88
CA VAL A 31 26.45 8.03 6.17
C VAL A 31 27.39 7.55 5.06
N HIS A 32 28.32 6.67 5.41
CA HIS A 32 29.20 6.06 4.41
C HIS A 32 28.37 5.22 3.41
N GLU A 33 28.69 5.27 2.12
CA GLU A 33 27.92 4.62 1.04
C GLU A 33 27.63 3.12 1.30
N ASN A 34 28.61 2.40 1.85
CA ASN A 34 28.47 0.99 2.22
C ASN A 34 27.42 0.73 3.32
N ASP A 35 27.14 1.72 4.16
CA ASP A 35 26.23 1.61 5.29
C ASP A 35 24.85 2.22 5.01
N GLU A 36 24.73 3.02 3.93
CA GLU A 36 23.50 3.74 3.55
C GLU A 36 22.28 2.81 3.46
N LEU A 37 22.42 1.66 2.79
CA LEU A 37 21.32 0.68 2.66
C LEU A 37 20.85 0.20 4.04
N SER A 38 21.79 -0.17 4.91
CA SER A 38 21.47 -0.69 6.25
C SER A 38 20.85 0.41 7.12
N TYR A 39 21.38 1.63 7.02
CA TYR A 39 20.87 2.80 7.73
C TYR A 39 19.44 3.14 7.32
N VAL A 40 19.20 3.32 6.03
CA VAL A 40 17.87 3.68 5.50
C VAL A 40 16.84 2.59 5.78
N SER A 41 17.20 1.31 5.57
CA SER A 41 16.29 0.20 5.87
C SER A 41 15.94 0.14 7.36
N ALA A 42 16.91 0.33 8.26
CA ALA A 42 16.66 0.33 9.70
C ALA A 42 15.82 1.53 10.16
N MET A 43 16.04 2.70 9.58
CA MET A 43 15.23 3.88 9.84
C MET A 43 13.78 3.65 9.39
N ARG A 44 13.56 3.20 8.16
CA ARG A 44 12.21 2.92 7.63
C ARG A 44 11.48 1.83 8.42
N LEU A 45 12.20 0.80 8.88
CA LEU A 45 11.64 -0.20 9.77
C LEU A 45 11.12 0.42 11.08
N ARG A 46 11.86 1.38 11.67
CA ARG A 46 11.39 2.10 12.88
C ARG A 46 10.15 2.95 12.59
N GLU A 47 10.05 3.54 11.40
CA GLU A 47 8.86 4.29 10.97
C GLU A 47 7.65 3.36 10.82
N ASP A 48 7.81 2.19 10.19
CA ASP A 48 6.78 1.16 10.10
C ASP A 48 6.31 0.70 11.49
N GLU A 49 7.26 0.40 12.39
CA GLU A 49 6.96 0.02 13.79
C GLU A 49 6.22 1.13 14.55
N LEU A 50 6.60 2.39 14.33
CA LEU A 50 5.92 3.54 14.92
C LEU A 50 4.50 3.66 14.37
N PHE A 51 4.30 3.50 13.07
CA PHE A 51 2.98 3.49 12.44
C PHE A 51 2.07 2.42 13.05
N ILE A 52 2.53 1.17 13.14
CA ILE A 52 1.77 0.08 13.78
C ILE A 52 1.42 0.41 15.23
N ARG A 53 2.39 0.94 15.99
CA ARG A 53 2.18 1.34 17.39
C ARG A 53 1.10 2.41 17.51
N ARG A 54 1.15 3.45 16.68
CA ARG A 54 0.14 4.54 16.66
C ARG A 54 -1.24 4.02 16.29
N MET A 55 -1.33 3.13 15.31
CA MET A 55 -2.60 2.46 14.98
C MET A 55 -3.13 1.70 16.20
N LYS A 56 -2.31 0.86 16.84
CA LYS A 56 -2.71 0.08 18.03
C LYS A 56 -3.05 0.92 19.26
N GLU A 57 -2.43 2.10 19.42
CA GLU A 57 -2.76 3.04 20.51
C GLU A 57 -4.22 3.51 20.44
N SER A 58 -4.75 3.67 19.23
CA SER A 58 -6.14 4.10 19.01
C SER A 58 -7.17 2.98 19.13
N LEU A 59 -6.73 1.71 19.18
CA LEU A 59 -7.62 0.55 19.22
C LEU A 59 -7.96 0.10 20.66
N PRO A 60 -9.19 -0.40 20.88
CA PRO A 60 -9.54 -1.17 22.07
C PRO A 60 -8.55 -2.32 22.34
N LYS A 61 -8.33 -2.64 23.63
CA LYS A 61 -7.31 -3.61 24.06
C LYS A 61 -7.47 -4.98 23.40
N ASP A 62 -8.71 -5.44 23.23
CA ASP A 62 -9.07 -6.71 22.60
C ASP A 62 -8.80 -6.73 21.09
N LEU A 63 -8.73 -5.56 20.43
CA LEU A 63 -8.49 -5.44 18.99
C LEU A 63 -7.02 -5.19 18.62
N LYS A 64 -6.13 -4.96 19.59
CA LYS A 64 -4.70 -4.69 19.30
C LYS A 64 -3.98 -5.88 18.64
N ASN A 65 -4.46 -7.10 18.87
CA ASN A 65 -3.92 -8.31 18.26
C ASN A 65 -4.46 -8.57 16.85
N ASN A 66 -5.50 -7.85 16.43
CA ASN A 66 -6.06 -7.94 15.09
C ASN A 66 -5.22 -7.20 14.05
N LEU A 67 -4.16 -6.49 14.44
CA LEU A 67 -3.23 -5.86 13.50
C LEU A 67 -1.85 -6.49 13.62
N GLN A 68 -1.37 -7.05 12.52
CA GLN A 68 -0.01 -7.56 12.39
C GLN A 68 0.65 -7.03 11.11
N MET A 69 1.97 -6.99 11.13
CA MET A 69 2.79 -6.62 9.99
C MET A 69 3.80 -7.72 9.73
N LEU A 70 3.91 -8.14 8.49
CA LEU A 70 4.88 -9.12 8.00
C LEU A 70 5.79 -8.43 7.00
N ASP A 71 7.09 -8.49 7.25
CA ASP A 71 8.12 -7.92 6.38
C ASP A 71 8.77 -9.04 5.55
N LEU A 72 8.72 -8.92 4.22
CA LEU A 72 9.38 -9.85 3.29
C LEU A 72 10.86 -9.54 3.07
N ASN A 73 11.35 -8.39 3.54
CA ASN A 73 12.76 -8.00 3.51
C ASN A 73 13.35 -8.04 2.09
N LEU A 74 12.55 -7.66 1.08
CA LEU A 74 12.99 -7.59 -0.32
C LEU A 74 13.64 -6.23 -0.61
N LYS A 75 14.52 -6.24 -1.62
CA LYS A 75 15.20 -5.05 -2.13
C LYS A 75 14.27 -4.25 -3.04
N ASP A 76 14.21 -2.94 -2.82
CA ASP A 76 13.51 -1.99 -3.68
C ASP A 76 14.04 -2.00 -5.13
N GLY A 77 13.26 -1.40 -6.02
CA GLY A 77 13.50 -1.38 -7.46
C GLY A 77 14.90 -0.94 -7.84
N PRO A 78 15.41 0.22 -7.33
CA PRO A 78 16.74 0.69 -7.71
C PRO A 78 17.85 -0.32 -7.41
N ILE A 79 17.80 -0.99 -6.25
CA ILE A 79 18.84 -1.94 -5.86
C ILE A 79 18.64 -3.29 -6.57
N ARG A 80 17.40 -3.77 -6.65
CA ARG A 80 17.08 -5.10 -7.17
C ARG A 80 17.21 -5.16 -8.69
N LEU A 81 16.68 -4.16 -9.37
CA LEU A 81 16.65 -4.07 -10.83
C LEU A 81 17.89 -3.35 -11.37
N ARG A 82 18.69 -2.72 -10.50
CA ARG A 82 19.89 -1.94 -10.85
C ARG A 82 19.55 -0.79 -11.79
N VAL A 83 18.42 -0.14 -11.54
CA VAL A 83 17.95 1.02 -12.29
C VAL A 83 18.15 2.30 -11.46
N PRO A 84 18.52 3.42 -12.09
CA PRO A 84 18.47 4.72 -11.45
C PRO A 84 17.06 5.07 -10.95
N LEU A 85 16.97 5.87 -9.88
CA LEU A 85 15.69 6.24 -9.26
C LEU A 85 14.77 7.00 -10.23
N ASP A 86 15.32 7.88 -11.06
CA ASP A 86 14.58 8.63 -12.09
C ASP A 86 14.02 7.75 -13.21
N GLN A 87 14.53 6.52 -13.35
CA GLN A 87 14.05 5.53 -14.31
C GLN A 87 13.10 4.50 -13.70
N LEU A 88 12.95 4.49 -12.37
CA LEU A 88 12.06 3.56 -11.67
C LEU A 88 10.64 3.63 -12.24
N ARG A 89 10.20 4.87 -12.50
CA ARG A 89 8.92 5.28 -13.09
C ARG A 89 8.59 4.62 -14.44
N ALA A 90 9.63 4.47 -15.24
CA ALA A 90 9.58 4.05 -16.64
C ALA A 90 9.97 2.58 -16.82
N THR A 91 10.34 1.90 -15.73
CA THR A 91 10.78 0.51 -15.77
C THR A 91 9.55 -0.40 -15.77
N PRO A 92 9.30 -1.18 -16.83
CA PRO A 92 8.18 -2.11 -16.85
C PRO A 92 8.42 -3.26 -15.86
N VAL A 93 7.33 -3.86 -15.37
CA VAL A 93 7.43 -5.10 -14.58
C VAL A 93 8.07 -6.17 -15.44
N ASN A 94 9.07 -6.85 -14.87
CA ASN A 94 9.61 -8.07 -15.44
C ASN A 94 8.88 -9.28 -14.82
N PRO A 95 8.09 -10.05 -15.60
CA PRO A 95 7.39 -11.23 -15.07
C PRO A 95 8.32 -12.31 -14.50
N ALA A 96 9.61 -12.27 -14.87
CA ALA A 96 10.65 -13.15 -14.34
C ALA A 96 11.37 -12.58 -13.10
N ASP A 97 10.93 -11.44 -12.54
CA ASP A 97 11.48 -10.91 -11.28
C ASP A 97 11.27 -11.95 -10.16
N PRO A 98 12.35 -12.46 -9.52
CA PRO A 98 12.23 -13.44 -8.43
C PRO A 98 11.40 -12.96 -7.24
N SER A 99 11.16 -11.64 -7.10
CA SER A 99 10.32 -11.06 -6.06
C SER A 99 8.86 -11.42 -6.24
N ILE A 100 8.38 -11.54 -7.48
CA ILE A 100 7.01 -11.94 -7.79
C ILE A 100 6.71 -13.30 -7.14
N GLU A 101 7.62 -14.27 -7.31
CA GLU A 101 7.45 -15.60 -6.74
C GLU A 101 7.55 -15.61 -5.21
N LYS A 102 8.41 -14.77 -4.62
CA LYS A 102 8.49 -14.63 -3.16
C LYS A 102 7.21 -14.04 -2.57
N ILE A 103 6.63 -13.03 -3.22
CA ILE A 103 5.35 -12.42 -2.82
C ILE A 103 4.23 -13.46 -2.97
N ARG A 104 4.17 -14.18 -4.09
CA ARG A 104 3.18 -15.25 -4.32
C ARG A 104 3.23 -16.32 -3.24
N LYS A 105 4.43 -16.80 -2.88
CA LYS A 105 4.60 -17.77 -1.78
C LYS A 105 4.12 -17.22 -0.43
N ALA A 106 4.36 -15.94 -0.16
CA ALA A 106 3.86 -15.31 1.07
C ALA A 106 2.33 -15.24 1.09
N LEU A 107 1.71 -14.80 -0.01
CA LEU A 107 0.25 -14.75 -0.16
C LEU A 107 -0.38 -16.15 -0.08
N ALA A 108 0.19 -17.13 -0.77
CA ALA A 108 -0.25 -18.53 -0.72
C ALA A 108 -0.22 -19.06 0.72
N ARG A 109 0.88 -18.81 1.46
CA ARG A 109 0.97 -19.20 2.87
C ARG A 109 -0.10 -18.55 3.74
N GLN A 110 -0.42 -17.27 3.52
CA GLN A 110 -1.51 -16.61 4.27
C GLN A 110 -2.88 -17.22 3.93
N SER A 111 -3.10 -17.54 2.65
CA SER A 111 -4.34 -18.19 2.19
C SER A 111 -4.49 -19.61 2.76
N GLU A 112 -3.44 -20.44 2.71
CA GLU A 112 -3.44 -21.82 3.21
C GLU A 112 -3.65 -21.92 4.72
N LEU A 113 -3.19 -20.92 5.48
CA LEU A 113 -3.45 -20.82 6.92
C LEU A 113 -4.90 -20.42 7.23
N GLY A 114 -5.75 -20.21 6.22
CA GLY A 114 -7.11 -19.70 6.36
C GLY A 114 -7.16 -18.26 6.87
N ALA A 115 -6.04 -17.54 6.80
CA ALA A 115 -5.88 -16.22 7.39
C ALA A 115 -6.14 -15.07 6.42
N MET A 116 -6.42 -15.37 5.14
CA MET A 116 -6.64 -14.37 4.09
C MET A 116 -7.97 -14.64 3.37
N GLU A 117 -9.01 -13.94 3.83
CA GLU A 117 -10.36 -13.98 3.25
C GLU A 117 -10.55 -12.91 2.17
N THR A 118 -9.79 -11.83 2.26
CA THR A 118 -9.85 -10.69 1.34
C THR A 118 -8.44 -10.19 1.04
N LEU A 119 -8.29 -9.51 -0.09
CA LEU A 119 -7.01 -9.00 -0.56
C LEU A 119 -7.13 -7.51 -0.91
N VAL A 120 -6.19 -6.71 -0.40
CA VAL A 120 -6.09 -5.29 -0.72
C VAL A 120 -4.68 -5.01 -1.22
N VAL A 121 -4.57 -4.50 -2.44
CA VAL A 121 -3.30 -4.34 -3.16
C VAL A 121 -3.20 -2.96 -3.81
N PRO A 122 -2.00 -2.47 -4.15
CA PRO A 122 -1.88 -1.20 -4.87
C PRO A 122 -2.60 -1.26 -6.22
N ALA A 123 -3.28 -0.17 -6.58
CA ALA A 123 -3.67 0.08 -7.95
C ALA A 123 -2.44 0.33 -8.85
N ALA A 124 -1.29 0.64 -8.24
CA ALA A 124 -0.02 0.97 -8.90
C ALA A 124 -0.14 2.18 -9.85
N VAL A 125 -0.90 3.19 -9.43
CA VAL A 125 -0.97 4.48 -10.15
C VAL A 125 0.33 5.23 -10.00
N GLY A 126 0.73 5.94 -11.06
CA GLY A 126 2.04 6.53 -11.15
C GLY A 126 3.13 5.54 -11.56
N ASN A 127 2.80 4.34 -12.01
CA ASN A 127 3.74 3.42 -12.67
C ASN A 127 4.99 3.02 -11.85
N ASP A 128 4.96 3.11 -10.51
CA ASP A 128 6.06 2.61 -9.68
C ASP A 128 6.23 1.10 -9.88
N VAL A 129 7.40 0.67 -10.38
CA VAL A 129 7.65 -0.74 -10.71
C VAL A 129 7.52 -1.67 -9.52
N ASP A 130 7.80 -1.22 -8.30
CA ASP A 130 7.63 -2.06 -7.11
C ASP A 130 6.14 -2.26 -6.82
N HIS A 131 5.31 -1.22 -6.93
CA HIS A 131 3.85 -1.36 -6.79
C HIS A 131 3.25 -2.23 -7.90
N LEU A 132 3.69 -2.04 -9.14
CA LEU A 132 3.29 -2.88 -10.27
C LEU A 132 3.70 -4.34 -10.06
N THR A 133 4.90 -4.59 -9.50
CA THR A 133 5.40 -5.94 -9.17
C THR A 133 4.54 -6.62 -8.09
N VAL A 134 4.13 -5.88 -7.05
CA VAL A 134 3.19 -6.39 -6.03
C VAL A 134 1.85 -6.73 -6.66
N ARG A 135 1.30 -5.84 -7.50
CA ARG A 135 0.03 -6.06 -8.20
C ARG A 135 0.10 -7.32 -9.08
N GLU A 136 1.15 -7.46 -9.89
CA GLU A 136 1.39 -8.64 -10.74
C GLU A 136 1.53 -9.94 -9.95
N ALA A 137 2.20 -9.89 -8.79
CA ALA A 137 2.31 -11.04 -7.90
C ALA A 137 0.95 -11.47 -7.33
N ALA A 138 0.09 -10.49 -7.04
CA ALA A 138 -1.25 -10.70 -6.49
C ALA A 138 -2.29 -11.16 -7.51
N MET A 139 -2.12 -10.86 -8.81
CA MET A 139 -3.13 -11.14 -9.85
C MET A 139 -3.75 -12.54 -9.80
N PRO A 140 -3.01 -13.65 -9.62
CA PRO A 140 -3.61 -15.00 -9.55
C PRO A 140 -4.61 -15.18 -8.40
N PHE A 141 -4.48 -14.42 -7.31
CA PHE A 141 -5.37 -14.49 -6.15
C PHE A 141 -6.65 -13.69 -6.36
N THR A 142 -6.66 -12.72 -7.28
CA THR A 142 -7.79 -11.80 -7.49
C THR A 142 -9.02 -12.48 -8.08
N ALA A 143 -8.83 -13.60 -8.77
CA ALA A 143 -9.91 -14.45 -9.26
C ALA A 143 -10.53 -15.34 -8.17
N LEU A 144 -9.80 -15.55 -7.06
CA LEU A 144 -10.18 -16.47 -5.98
C LEU A 144 -10.73 -15.74 -4.75
N LEU A 145 -10.33 -14.48 -4.54
CA LEU A 145 -10.64 -13.73 -3.35
C LEU A 145 -11.37 -12.42 -3.68
N PRO A 146 -12.29 -11.96 -2.81
CA PRO A 146 -12.67 -10.56 -2.69
C PRO A 146 -11.42 -9.67 -2.72
N THR A 147 -11.30 -8.85 -3.76
CA THR A 147 -10.09 -8.04 -3.98
C THR A 147 -10.45 -6.57 -4.19
N ALA A 148 -9.66 -5.71 -3.55
CA ALA A 148 -9.69 -4.27 -3.74
C ALA A 148 -8.31 -3.73 -4.13
N PHE A 149 -8.30 -2.71 -4.98
CA PHE A 149 -7.12 -1.95 -5.37
C PHE A 149 -7.19 -0.55 -4.76
N TYR A 150 -6.24 -0.19 -3.89
CA TYR A 150 -6.19 1.16 -3.30
C TYR A 150 -5.49 2.14 -4.24
N GLU A 151 -5.92 3.40 -4.23
CA GLU A 151 -5.25 4.45 -5.01
C GLU A 151 -3.96 4.90 -4.32
N ASP A 152 -2.83 4.80 -5.02
CA ASP A 152 -1.52 5.11 -4.47
C ASP A 152 -1.35 6.61 -4.25
N LEU A 153 -1.15 7.02 -3.00
CA LEU A 153 -0.90 8.41 -2.63
C LEU A 153 0.59 8.59 -2.29
N PRO A 154 1.21 9.72 -2.68
CA PRO A 154 0.61 10.91 -3.28
C PRO A 154 0.44 10.84 -4.81
N TYR A 155 0.86 9.76 -5.47
CA TYR A 155 0.91 9.66 -6.93
C TYR A 155 -0.42 9.98 -7.63
N LEU A 156 -1.55 9.55 -7.08
CA LEU A 156 -2.88 9.89 -7.59
C LEU A 156 -3.08 11.39 -7.83
N ALA A 157 -2.54 12.22 -6.93
CA ALA A 157 -2.75 13.67 -6.94
C ALA A 157 -1.65 14.44 -7.66
N THR A 158 -0.43 13.91 -7.68
CA THR A 158 0.73 14.62 -8.21
C THR A 158 1.13 14.17 -9.60
N ASP A 159 0.73 12.97 -10.02
CA ASP A 159 1.16 12.42 -11.29
C ASP A 159 0.16 12.63 -12.41
N ALA A 160 0.65 13.11 -13.55
CA ALA A 160 -0.15 13.35 -14.74
C ALA A 160 -0.73 12.06 -15.35
N SER A 161 -0.05 10.91 -15.18
CA SER A 161 -0.50 9.61 -15.71
C SER A 161 -1.51 8.90 -14.82
N ALA A 162 -1.74 9.37 -13.59
CA ALA A 162 -2.55 8.63 -12.62
C ALA A 162 -3.99 8.32 -13.09
N SER A 163 -4.63 9.25 -13.82
CA SER A 163 -5.96 9.03 -14.39
C SER A 163 -5.94 7.97 -15.49
N ASP A 164 -4.94 8.02 -16.38
CA ASP A 164 -4.80 7.08 -17.49
C ASP A 164 -4.44 5.67 -16.98
N ASP A 165 -3.62 5.59 -15.93
CA ASP A 165 -3.26 4.33 -15.25
C ASP A 165 -4.50 3.65 -14.65
N LEU A 166 -5.38 4.42 -13.99
CA LEU A 166 -6.63 3.91 -13.45
C LEU A 166 -7.57 3.41 -14.54
N GLU A 167 -7.76 4.18 -15.61
CA GLU A 167 -8.61 3.77 -16.73
C GLU A 167 -8.05 2.53 -17.43
N THR A 168 -6.73 2.44 -17.60
CA THR A 168 -6.05 1.25 -18.14
C THR A 168 -6.28 0.01 -17.26
N MET A 169 -6.15 0.16 -15.95
CA MET A 169 -6.43 -0.92 -14.98
C MET A 169 -7.89 -1.38 -15.08
N ARG A 170 -8.84 -0.44 -15.12
CA ARG A 170 -10.28 -0.74 -15.24
C ARG A 170 -10.61 -1.43 -16.57
N GLY A 171 -10.05 -0.94 -17.67
CA GLY A 171 -10.22 -1.53 -19.00
C GLY A 171 -9.71 -2.96 -19.05
N SER A 172 -8.49 -3.18 -18.55
CA SER A 172 -7.88 -4.53 -18.48
C SER A 172 -8.72 -5.49 -17.63
N ALA A 173 -9.24 -5.02 -16.50
CA ALA A 173 -10.09 -5.83 -15.62
C ALA A 173 -11.44 -6.17 -16.26
N LEU A 174 -12.03 -5.23 -17.00
CA LEU A 174 -13.25 -5.45 -17.79
C LEU A 174 -13.02 -6.47 -18.91
N GLU A 175 -11.92 -6.36 -19.66
CA GLU A 175 -11.55 -7.32 -20.71
C GLU A 175 -11.31 -8.73 -20.16
N ALA A 176 -10.76 -8.82 -18.95
CA ALA A 176 -10.59 -10.09 -18.22
C ALA A 176 -11.90 -10.64 -17.61
N GLY A 177 -13.05 -9.96 -17.80
CA GLY A 177 -14.34 -10.38 -17.27
C GLY A 177 -14.54 -10.14 -15.77
N SER A 178 -13.70 -9.30 -15.15
CA SER A 178 -13.77 -8.94 -13.73
C SER A 178 -13.80 -7.41 -13.57
N PRO A 179 -14.90 -6.73 -13.98
CA PRO A 179 -14.99 -5.28 -13.92
C PRO A 179 -14.80 -4.76 -12.49
N LEU A 180 -14.07 -3.64 -12.38
CA LEU A 180 -13.83 -2.98 -11.10
C LEU A 180 -14.85 -1.87 -10.85
N THR A 181 -15.41 -1.84 -9.64
CA THR A 181 -16.35 -0.82 -9.17
C THR A 181 -15.68 0.07 -8.14
N PRO A 182 -15.77 1.41 -8.24
CA PRO A 182 -15.24 2.29 -7.21
C PRO A 182 -16.14 2.24 -5.96
N VAL A 183 -15.52 2.09 -4.79
CA VAL A 183 -16.17 2.16 -3.47
C VAL A 183 -15.37 3.11 -2.59
N VAL A 184 -16.05 4.03 -1.91
CA VAL A 184 -15.42 4.90 -0.91
C VAL A 184 -15.60 4.27 0.47
N LEU A 185 -14.49 3.94 1.12
CA LEU A 185 -14.49 3.48 2.50
C LEU A 185 -14.22 4.65 3.43
N SER A 186 -15.18 4.95 4.30
CA SER A 186 -15.07 5.97 5.33
C SER A 186 -14.86 5.34 6.70
N ALA A 187 -14.16 6.06 7.58
CA ALA A 187 -14.09 5.68 8.99
C ALA A 187 -15.36 6.12 9.73
N ASP A 188 -15.70 5.42 10.83
CA ASP A 188 -16.82 5.77 11.72
C ASP A 188 -16.49 6.96 12.63
N GLU A 189 -16.03 8.06 12.04
CA GLU A 189 -15.72 9.30 12.74
C GLU A 189 -16.04 10.52 11.85
N ALA A 190 -15.97 11.72 12.42
CA ALA A 190 -16.14 12.94 11.66
C ALA A 190 -15.05 13.10 10.59
N SER A 191 -15.42 13.52 9.37
CA SER A 191 -14.51 13.73 8.23
C SER A 191 -13.21 14.46 8.62
N ASP A 192 -13.33 15.59 9.33
CA ASP A 192 -12.15 16.39 9.73
C ASP A 192 -11.20 15.62 10.67
N ALA A 193 -11.74 14.78 11.55
CA ALA A 193 -10.94 13.95 12.44
C ALA A 193 -10.23 12.84 11.66
N ALA A 194 -10.91 12.21 10.68
CA ALA A 194 -10.31 11.21 9.79
C ALA A 194 -9.16 11.78 8.96
N ILE A 195 -9.37 12.97 8.36
CA ILE A 195 -8.36 13.70 7.57
C ILE A 195 -7.15 14.05 8.45
N ALA A 196 -7.39 14.64 9.63
CA ALA A 196 -6.33 15.02 10.56
C ALA A 196 -5.54 13.80 11.06
N ARG A 197 -6.22 12.68 11.35
CA ARG A 197 -5.56 11.44 11.75
C ARG A 197 -4.72 10.88 10.61
N LYS A 198 -5.23 10.83 9.38
CA LYS A 198 -4.47 10.34 8.22
C LYS A 198 -3.21 11.18 8.02
N ARG A 199 -3.31 12.51 8.04
CA ARG A 199 -2.15 13.42 7.99
C ARG A 199 -1.13 13.09 9.08
N LYS A 200 -1.59 12.98 10.33
CA LYS A 200 -0.72 12.64 11.47
C LYS A 200 -0.04 11.28 11.31
N LEU A 201 -0.71 10.29 10.72
CA LEU A 201 -0.16 8.96 10.50
C LEU A 201 0.93 8.97 9.42
N VAL A 202 0.68 9.61 8.28
CA VAL A 202 1.64 9.64 7.16
C VAL A 202 2.90 10.45 7.49
N LEU A 203 2.77 11.52 8.28
CA LEU A 203 3.92 12.31 8.74
C LEU A 203 4.84 11.57 9.73
N ASN A 204 4.50 10.35 10.17
CA ASN A 204 5.45 9.51 10.92
C ASN A 204 6.50 8.86 10.02
N TYR A 205 6.30 8.88 8.70
CA TYR A 205 7.31 8.48 7.72
C TYR A 205 8.16 9.68 7.32
N ALA A 206 8.78 10.32 8.32
CA ALA A 206 9.52 11.57 8.16
C ALA A 206 10.68 11.48 7.16
N SER A 207 11.20 10.28 6.92
CA SER A 207 12.22 10.02 5.90
C SER A 207 11.68 10.06 4.45
N GLN A 208 10.37 9.88 4.28
CA GLN A 208 9.69 9.73 2.99
C GLN A 208 8.69 10.84 2.69
N ILE A 209 8.07 11.44 3.70
CA ILE A 209 6.94 12.36 3.59
C ILE A 209 7.27 13.65 4.35
N ASP A 210 7.36 14.75 3.63
CA ASP A 210 7.40 16.09 4.22
C ASP A 210 5.99 16.67 4.44
N ASP A 211 5.92 17.90 4.94
CA ASP A 211 4.66 18.56 5.28
C ASP A 211 3.80 18.86 4.02
N GLU A 212 4.44 19.13 2.88
CA GLU A 212 3.79 19.40 1.60
C GLU A 212 3.15 18.11 1.05
N ALA A 213 3.89 17.01 0.97
CA ALA A 213 3.36 15.71 0.61
C ALA A 213 2.24 15.26 1.57
N GLY A 214 2.42 15.49 2.87
CA GLY A 214 1.36 15.28 3.87
C GLY A 214 0.10 16.10 3.58
N ALA A 215 0.24 17.33 3.07
CA ALA A 215 -0.89 18.19 2.67
C ALA A 215 -1.62 17.64 1.46
N VAL A 216 -0.89 17.25 0.42
CA VAL A 216 -1.45 16.60 -0.76
C VAL A 216 -2.25 15.35 -0.37
N ILE A 217 -1.67 14.45 0.44
CA ILE A 217 -2.33 13.22 0.88
C ILE A 217 -3.63 13.52 1.66
N SER A 218 -3.59 14.50 2.57
CA SER A 218 -4.78 14.90 3.34
C SER A 218 -5.84 15.60 2.47
N GLY A 219 -5.43 16.34 1.44
CA GLY A 219 -6.33 16.97 0.47
C GLY A 219 -7.11 15.95 -0.34
N VAL A 220 -6.47 14.85 -0.75
CA VAL A 220 -7.18 13.73 -1.40
C VAL A 220 -8.22 13.11 -0.48
N ALA A 221 -7.91 12.91 0.80
CA ALA A 221 -8.88 12.40 1.76
C ALA A 221 -10.07 13.36 1.94
N ALA A 222 -9.84 14.67 1.90
CA ALA A 222 -10.91 15.67 1.96
C ALA A 222 -11.90 15.55 0.79
N ASN A 223 -11.41 15.23 -0.42
CA ASN A 223 -12.27 14.99 -1.59
C ASN A 223 -13.25 13.82 -1.39
N TYR A 224 -12.97 12.93 -0.44
CA TYR A 224 -13.79 11.78 -0.09
C TYR A 224 -14.39 11.89 1.32
N ASN A 225 -14.54 13.09 1.88
CA ASN A 225 -15.06 13.32 3.24
C ASN A 225 -14.33 12.50 4.32
N GLY A 226 -13.00 12.42 4.22
CA GLY A 226 -12.15 11.64 5.11
C GLY A 226 -12.05 10.15 4.79
N GLY A 227 -12.75 9.69 3.76
CA GLY A 227 -12.65 8.32 3.25
C GLY A 227 -11.50 8.10 2.26
N GLU A 228 -11.42 6.87 1.76
CA GLU A 228 -10.49 6.45 0.71
C GLU A 228 -11.25 5.68 -0.36
N ARG A 229 -10.98 5.97 -1.63
CA ARG A 229 -11.54 5.21 -2.74
C ARG A 229 -10.72 3.95 -2.98
N LEU A 230 -11.43 2.83 -3.12
CA LEU A 230 -10.92 1.55 -3.56
C LEU A 230 -11.62 1.15 -4.86
N TRP A 231 -10.92 0.42 -5.71
CA TRP A 231 -11.48 -0.21 -6.90
C TRP A 231 -11.66 -1.70 -6.61
N VAL A 232 -12.89 -2.18 -6.56
CA VAL A 232 -13.19 -3.52 -6.03
C VAL A 232 -13.77 -4.43 -7.09
N ASN A 233 -13.46 -5.73 -7.02
CA ASN A 233 -14.05 -6.74 -7.90
C ASN A 233 -15.47 -7.14 -7.45
N LEU A 234 -16.17 -7.93 -8.26
CA LEU A 234 -17.53 -8.38 -7.96
C LEU A 234 -17.60 -9.19 -6.66
N SER A 235 -16.62 -10.06 -6.41
CA SER A 235 -16.56 -10.88 -5.19
C SER A 235 -16.52 -10.02 -3.93
N TRP A 236 -15.80 -8.88 -3.96
CA TRP A 236 -15.81 -7.90 -2.86
C TRP A 236 -17.20 -7.32 -2.62
N LEU A 237 -17.88 -6.87 -3.68
CA LEU A 237 -19.24 -6.34 -3.54
C LEU A 237 -20.19 -7.37 -2.93
N MET A 238 -20.09 -8.63 -3.32
CA MET A 238 -20.95 -9.69 -2.78
C MET A 238 -20.68 -9.99 -1.29
N CYS A 239 -19.44 -9.83 -0.84
CA CYS A 239 -19.07 -10.03 0.57
C CYS A 239 -19.44 -8.85 1.47
N PHE A 240 -19.33 -7.61 0.98
CA PHE A 240 -19.46 -6.40 1.80
C PHE A 240 -20.73 -5.58 1.52
N ALA A 241 -21.60 -5.96 0.57
CA ALA A 241 -22.87 -5.26 0.33
C ALA A 241 -23.96 -5.54 1.40
N SER A 242 -23.69 -6.43 2.35
CA SER A 242 -24.62 -6.82 3.42
C SER A 242 -24.29 -6.23 4.80
N GLU A 243 -23.23 -5.44 4.92
CA GLU A 243 -22.82 -4.74 6.14
C GLU A 243 -23.23 -3.27 6.11
#